data_AF-A0A2C9W001-F1
#
_entry.id   AF-A0A2C9W001-F1
#
_cell.length_a   1.000
_cell.length_b   1.000
_cell.length_c   1.000
_cell.angle_alpha   90.00
_cell.angle_beta   90.00
_cell.angle_gamma   90.00
#
_symmetry.space_group_name_H-M   'P 1'
#
loop_
_entity.id
_entity.type
_entity.pdbx_description
1 polymer ?
#
loop_
_entity_poly.entity_id
_entity_poly.type
_entity_poly.pdbx_seq_one_letter_code
_entity_poly.pdbx_strand_id
1 'polypeptide(L)' 'MLSLILISEQPVDQPQRLSLCFDKLIADVTRTLDAKNRDRFTQNLTVFRLEFCVK' A
#
# COMPACT_ATOMS: atom_id res chain seq x y z
N MET A 1 13.01 6.03 -26.24
CA MET A 1 11.62 6.45 -26.54
C MET A 1 10.58 5.42 -26.15
N LEU A 2 10.81 4.11 -26.35
CA LEU A 2 9.84 3.05 -25.94
C LEU A 2 9.66 2.92 -24.41
N SER A 3 10.67 3.23 -23.61
CA SER A 3 10.61 3.17 -22.14
C SER A 3 9.65 4.19 -21.52
N LEU A 4 9.38 5.32 -22.18
CA LEU A 4 8.48 6.35 -21.66
C LEU A 4 7.00 5.97 -21.83
N ILE A 5 6.68 5.25 -22.90
CA ILE A 5 5.31 4.83 -23.24
C ILE A 5 4.80 3.80 -22.23
N LEU A 6 5.65 2.83 -21.86
CA LEU A 6 5.30 1.81 -20.86
C LEU A 6 4.98 2.40 -19.47
N ILE A 7 5.64 3.50 -19.09
CA ILE A 7 5.38 4.20 -17.83
C ILE A 7 4.08 5.02 -17.93
N SER A 8 3.77 5.54 -19.12
CA SER A 8 2.58 6.37 -19.37
C SER A 8 1.28 5.56 -19.55
N GLU A 9 1.37 4.28 -19.90
CA GLU A 9 0.22 3.36 -19.96
C GLU A 9 -0.11 2.71 -18.61
N GLN A 10 0.73 2.90 -17.59
CA GLN A 10 0.31 2.57 -16.23
C GLN A 10 -0.76 3.59 -15.83
N PRO A 11 -1.97 3.16 -15.41
CA PRO A 11 -3.01 4.09 -15.03
C PRO A 11 -2.42 5.07 -14.00
N VAL A 12 -2.40 6.36 -14.32
CA VAL A 12 -1.77 7.40 -13.49
C VAL A 12 -2.37 7.45 -12.07
N ASP A 13 -3.59 6.95 -11.92
CA ASP A 13 -4.28 6.75 -10.63
C ASP A 13 -3.70 5.60 -9.78
N GLN A 14 -3.03 4.62 -10.37
CA GLN A 14 -2.50 3.45 -9.66
C GLN A 14 -1.36 3.80 -8.69
N PRO A 15 -0.31 4.55 -9.07
CA PRO A 15 0.78 4.90 -8.16
C PRO A 15 0.33 5.80 -7.01
N GLN A 16 -0.61 6.73 -7.24
CA GLN A 16 -1.15 7.60 -6.19
C GLN A 16 -2.01 6.83 -5.19
N ARG A 17 -2.86 5.91 -5.66
CA ARG A 17 -3.65 5.05 -4.77
C ARG A 17 -2.78 4.04 -4.02
N LEU A 18 -1.74 3.50 -4.66
CA LEU A 18 -0.76 2.65 -3.98
C LEU A 18 0.00 3.42 -2.90
N SER A 19 0.47 4.65 -3.18
CA SER A 19 1.14 5.50 -2.19
C SER A 19 0.26 5.75 -0.97
N LEU A 20 -0.98 6.23 -1.18
CA LEU A 20 -1.92 6.49 -0.09
C LEU A 20 -2.20 5.24 0.75
N CYS A 21 -2.16 4.07 0.13
CA CYS A 21 -2.46 2.81 0.81
C CYS A 21 -1.23 2.21 1.48
N PHE A 22 -0.03 2.50 1.01
CA PHE A 22 1.18 2.31 1.80
C PHE A 22 1.18 3.21 3.03
N ASP A 23 0.79 4.48 2.90
CA ASP A 23 0.66 5.39 4.05
C ASP A 23 -0.31 4.85 5.10
N LYS A 24 -1.46 4.31 4.67
CA LYS A 24 -2.42 3.61 5.56
C LYS A 24 -1.88 2.31 6.13
N LEU A 25 -1.08 1.56 5.36
CA LEU A 25 -0.49 0.30 5.80
C LEU A 25 0.50 0.52 6.95
N ILE A 26 1.33 1.55 6.83
CA ILE A 26 2.34 1.93 7.82
C ILE A 26 1.79 2.87 8.89
N ALA A 27 0.53 3.30 8.77
CA ALA A 27 -0.10 4.21 9.72
C ALA A 27 0.01 3.62 11.12
N ASP A 28 0.66 4.40 11.98
CA ASP A 28 0.95 4.05 13.37
C ASP A 28 1.75 2.76 13.58
N VAL A 29 2.42 2.25 12.55
CA VAL A 29 3.36 1.14 12.68
C VAL A 29 4.72 1.72 12.99
N THR A 30 5.23 1.43 14.18
CA THR A 30 6.57 1.84 14.59
C THR A 30 7.61 0.82 14.15
N ARG A 31 8.89 1.20 14.06
CA ARG A 31 9.98 0.27 13.75
C ARG A 31 10.38 -0.55 14.99
N THR A 32 9.42 -1.26 15.56
CA THR A 32 9.60 -2.06 16.76
C THR A 32 8.89 -3.40 16.62
N LEU A 33 9.35 -4.42 17.34
CA LEU A 33 8.83 -5.79 17.25
C LEU A 33 7.79 -6.12 18.32
N ASP A 34 7.28 -5.11 19.03
CA ASP A 34 6.26 -5.27 20.06
C ASP A 34 5.02 -5.96 19.50
N ALA A 35 4.42 -6.87 20.30
CA ALA A 35 3.25 -7.63 19.88
C ALA A 35 2.13 -6.71 19.34
N LYS A 36 1.81 -5.65 20.09
CA LYS A 36 0.82 -4.63 19.71
C LYS A 36 1.11 -3.97 18.35
N ASN A 37 2.37 -3.73 18.04
CA ASN A 37 2.77 -3.13 16.76
C ASN A 37 2.59 -4.11 15.60
N ARG A 38 2.93 -5.40 15.82
CA ARG A 38 2.70 -6.47 14.82
C ARG A 38 1.22 -6.74 14.57
N ASP A 39 0.41 -6.73 15.63
CA ASP A 39 -1.05 -6.85 15.50
C ASP A 39 -1.61 -5.70 14.68
N ARG A 40 -1.16 -4.46 14.94
CA ARG A 40 -1.58 -3.28 14.17
C ARG A 40 -1.19 -3.37 12.70
N PHE A 41 0.03 -3.78 12.41
CA PHE A 41 0.48 -4.03 11.04
C PHE A 41 -0.37 -5.11 10.34
N THR A 42 -0.67 -6.20 11.04
CA THR A 42 -1.51 -7.30 10.51
C THR A 42 -2.94 -6.85 10.23
N GLN A 43 -3.50 -6.00 11.09
CA GLN A 43 -4.81 -5.39 10.88
C GLN A 43 -4.79 -4.44 9.66
N ASN A 44 -3.80 -3.57 9.56
CA ASN A 44 -3.63 -2.67 8.42
C ASN A 44 -3.45 -3.45 7.11
N LEU A 45 -2.71 -4.58 7.12
CA LEU A 45 -2.58 -5.49 5.98
C LEU A 45 -3.93 -6.10 5.56
N THR A 46 -4.78 -6.44 6.51
CA THR A 46 -6.09 -7.02 6.23
C THR A 46 -6.98 -6.00 5.51
N VAL A 47 -7.00 -4.76 5.99
CA VAL A 47 -7.70 -3.65 5.34
C VAL A 47 -7.14 -3.40 3.94
N PHE A 48 -5.81 -3.37 3.79
CA PHE A 48 -5.16 -3.23 2.49
C PHE A 48 -5.61 -4.30 1.49
N ARG A 49 -5.68 -5.57 1.90
CA ARG A 49 -6.12 -6.66 1.02
C ARG A 49 -7.59 -6.53 0.61
N LEU A 50 -8.47 -6.06 1.51
CA LEU A 50 -9.89 -5.85 1.19
C LEU A 50 -10.07 -4.71 0.16
N GLU A 51 -9.30 -3.64 0.29
CA GLU A 51 -9.39 -2.48 -0.58
C GLU A 51 -8.80 -2.72 -2.00
N PHE A 52 -7.81 -3.62 -2.12
CA PHE A 52 -7.05 -3.82 -3.37
C PHE A 52 -7.22 -5.18 -4.05
N CYS A 53 -7.40 -6.28 -3.31
CA CYS A 53 -7.48 -7.61 -3.92
C CYS A 53 -8.90 -8.03 -4.31
N VAL A 54 -9.94 -7.23 -4.01
CA VAL A 54 -11.35 -7.56 -4.26
C VAL A 54 -11.89 -6.92 -5.55
N LYS A 55 -11.04 -6.54 -6.50
CA LYS A 55 -11.45 -6.06 -7.83
C LYS A 55 -10.71 -6.77 -8.94
#